data_AF-A0A958RNI3-F1
#
_entry.id   AF-A0A958RNI3-F1
#
_cell.length_a   1.000
_cell.length_b   1.000
_cell.length_c   1.000
_cell.angle_alpha   90.00
_cell.angle_beta   90.00
_cell.angle_gamma   90.00
#
_symmetry.space_group_name_H-M   'P 1'
#
loop_
_entity.id
_entity.type
_entity.pdbx_description
1 polymer ?
#
loop_
_entity_poly.entity_id
_entity_poly.type
_entity_poly.pdbx_seq_one_letter_code
_entity_poly.pdbx_strand_id
1 'polypeptide(L)'
;LGIDMLGYEPDQKKLFMDALEKPQGMLLITGPTGSGKTVSLYTGLNILNREDTNISTAEDPVEINLEGINQVNVNAKVGLTFASALKAFLRQDPEIIMLGEIRDLETAEIAVKAAQTGHMVLSTLHTNSAPETLTRLRNMGIPSFNIATSVNLVIAQRLGRRLCSACKKPVEYPKPTLVEMGFTEADFAKGFTLYEPVGCD
;
A
#
# COMPACT_ATOMS: atom_id res chain seq x y z
N LEU A 1 -13.29 -3.82 4.94
CA LEU A 1 -12.67 -3.31 6.20
C LEU A 1 -12.61 -1.79 6.09
N GLY A 2 -12.96 -1.06 7.15
CA GLY A 2 -12.85 0.40 7.16
C GLY A 2 -11.40 0.85 7.42
N ILE A 3 -11.04 2.05 6.94
CA ILE A 3 -9.70 2.62 7.10
C ILE A 3 -9.25 2.73 8.56
N ASP A 4 -10.18 2.95 9.49
CA ASP A 4 -9.90 3.03 10.93
C ASP A 4 -9.36 1.73 11.53
N MET A 5 -9.57 0.59 10.84
CA MET A 5 -9.08 -0.71 11.29
C MET A 5 -7.64 -0.99 10.85
N LEU A 6 -7.06 -0.17 9.96
CA LEU A 6 -5.71 -0.40 9.42
C LEU A 6 -4.59 0.02 10.38
N GLY A 7 -4.90 0.79 11.42
CA GLY A 7 -3.92 1.22 12.41
C GLY A 7 -3.04 2.40 11.98
N TYR A 8 -3.48 3.18 10.99
CA TYR A 8 -2.83 4.45 10.63
C TYR A 8 -2.97 5.48 11.75
N GLU A 9 -1.90 6.24 11.98
CA GLU A 9 -1.97 7.48 12.77
C GLU A 9 -2.82 8.54 12.04
N PRO A 10 -3.37 9.56 12.73
CA PRO A 10 -4.27 10.53 12.12
C PRO A 10 -3.67 11.27 10.90
N ASP A 11 -2.39 11.60 10.94
CA ASP A 11 -1.65 12.24 9.85
C ASP A 11 -1.43 11.27 8.67
N GLN A 12 -1.06 10.02 8.95
CA GLN A 12 -0.93 8.97 7.94
C GLN A 12 -2.26 8.66 7.25
N LYS A 13 -3.34 8.57 8.03
CA LYS A 13 -4.70 8.39 7.51
C LYS A 13 -5.06 9.55 6.59
N LYS A 14 -4.77 10.79 7.00
CA LYS A 14 -5.00 11.98 6.17
C LYS A 14 -4.23 11.90 4.85
N LEU A 15 -2.93 11.58 4.88
CA LEU A 15 -2.12 11.43 3.67
C LEU A 15 -2.69 10.37 2.71
N PHE A 16 -3.16 9.23 3.25
CA PHE A 16 -3.79 8.19 2.45
C PHE A 16 -5.08 8.67 1.80
N MET A 17 -5.98 9.32 2.57
CA MET A 17 -7.23 9.85 2.04
C MET A 17 -6.99 10.96 1.01
N ASP A 18 -6.12 11.92 1.30
CA ASP A 18 -5.74 13.00 0.39
C ASP A 18 -5.16 12.46 -0.94
N ALA A 19 -4.44 11.33 -0.89
CA ALA A 19 -3.90 10.67 -2.07
C ALA A 19 -4.97 9.95 -2.90
N LEU A 20 -5.94 9.29 -2.24
CA LEU A 20 -7.07 8.65 -2.92
C LEU A 20 -8.00 9.66 -3.61
N GLU A 21 -8.12 10.87 -3.07
CA GLU A 21 -8.95 11.95 -3.65
C GLU A 21 -8.29 12.63 -4.87
N LYS A 22 -7.04 12.31 -5.20
CA LYS A 22 -6.41 12.87 -6.41
C LYS A 22 -7.10 12.30 -7.66
N PRO A 23 -7.29 13.11 -8.72
CA PRO A 23 -7.92 12.64 -9.94
C PRO A 23 -7.06 11.63 -10.72
N GLN A 24 -5.73 11.69 -10.54
CA GLN A 24 -4.78 10.82 -11.21
C GLN A 24 -3.50 10.65 -10.38
N GLY A 25 -2.67 9.70 -10.77
CA GLY A 25 -1.35 9.45 -10.18
C GLY A 25 -1.25 8.05 -9.57
N MET A 26 -0.14 7.77 -8.90
CA MET A 26 0.15 6.46 -8.33
C MET A 26 0.15 6.48 -6.81
N LEU A 27 -0.54 5.51 -6.21
CA LEU A 27 -0.43 5.17 -4.80
C LEU A 27 0.23 3.80 -4.68
N LEU A 28 1.42 3.77 -4.10
CA LEU A 28 2.26 2.57 -4.01
C LEU A 28 2.32 2.07 -2.57
N ILE A 29 1.89 0.83 -2.34
CA ILE A 29 1.97 0.17 -1.03
C ILE A 29 3.09 -0.86 -1.08
N THR A 30 4.04 -0.77 -0.16
CA THR A 30 5.26 -1.56 -0.20
C THR A 30 5.55 -2.28 1.11
N GLY A 31 6.29 -3.38 1.00
CA GLY A 31 6.67 -4.22 2.13
C GLY A 31 6.77 -5.70 1.76
N PRO A 32 7.30 -6.53 2.67
CA PRO A 32 7.47 -7.96 2.46
C PRO A 32 6.11 -8.66 2.33
N THR A 33 6.14 -9.95 1.99
CA THR A 33 4.96 -10.82 2.07
C THR A 33 4.41 -10.81 3.51
N GLY A 34 3.09 -10.83 3.65
CA GLY A 34 2.43 -10.81 4.97
C GLY A 34 2.46 -9.45 5.68
N SER A 35 2.84 -8.36 5.01
CA SER A 35 2.79 -7.01 5.57
C SER A 35 1.41 -6.33 5.49
N GLY A 36 0.40 -7.01 4.93
CA GLY A 36 -0.97 -6.48 4.82
C GLY A 36 -1.23 -5.55 3.64
N LYS A 37 -0.37 -5.56 2.60
CA LYS A 37 -0.53 -4.68 1.42
C LYS A 37 -1.87 -4.84 0.73
N THR A 38 -2.31 -6.08 0.46
CA THR A 38 -3.61 -6.35 -0.19
C THR A 38 -4.77 -5.77 0.61
N VAL A 39 -4.74 -5.90 1.95
CA VAL A 39 -5.79 -5.37 2.83
C VAL A 39 -5.88 -3.84 2.71
N SER A 40 -4.73 -3.16 2.69
CA SER A 40 -4.69 -1.70 2.52
C SER A 40 -5.14 -1.28 1.11
N LEU A 41 -4.73 -2.02 0.07
CA LEU A 41 -5.19 -1.80 -1.31
C LEU A 41 -6.71 -1.93 -1.42
N TYR A 42 -7.28 -3.06 -0.99
CA TYR A 42 -8.73 -3.29 -1.02
C TYR A 42 -9.50 -2.29 -0.16
N THR A 43 -8.91 -1.79 0.92
CA THR A 43 -9.54 -0.71 1.71
C THR A 43 -9.60 0.58 0.88
N GLY A 44 -8.53 0.94 0.20
CA GLY A 44 -8.51 2.08 -0.73
C GLY A 44 -9.53 1.92 -1.87
N LEU A 45 -9.58 0.73 -2.48
CA LEU A 45 -10.56 0.44 -3.53
C LEU A 45 -12.00 0.54 -3.03
N ASN A 46 -12.32 0.00 -1.86
CA ASN A 46 -13.68 0.11 -1.29
C ASN A 46 -14.08 1.57 -0.98
N ILE A 47 -13.13 2.44 -0.63
CA ILE A 47 -13.40 3.87 -0.42
C ILE A 47 -13.73 4.57 -1.75
N LEU A 48 -13.09 4.13 -2.83
CA LEU A 48 -13.27 4.66 -4.17
C LEU A 48 -14.41 4.00 -4.95
N ASN A 49 -14.93 2.87 -4.47
CA ASN A 49 -15.98 2.10 -5.12
C ASN A 49 -17.34 2.83 -5.03
N ARG A 50 -17.61 3.65 -6.04
CA ARG A 50 -18.83 4.45 -6.21
C ARG A 50 -19.50 4.04 -7.53
N GLU A 51 -20.81 4.21 -7.63
CA GLU A 51 -21.59 3.79 -8.81
C GLU A 51 -21.12 4.40 -10.13
N ASP A 52 -20.50 5.58 -10.07
CA ASP A 52 -20.00 6.36 -11.21
C ASP A 52 -18.51 6.14 -11.49
N THR A 53 -17.87 5.16 -10.86
CA THR A 53 -16.42 4.93 -10.97
C THR A 53 -16.14 3.52 -11.48
N ASN A 54 -15.52 3.40 -12.66
CA ASN A 54 -15.06 2.14 -13.22
C ASN A 54 -13.69 1.75 -12.64
N ILE A 55 -13.70 0.71 -11.81
CA ILE A 55 -12.50 0.17 -11.18
C ILE A 55 -12.15 -1.17 -11.82
N SER A 56 -10.92 -1.29 -12.31
CA SER A 56 -10.40 -2.53 -12.89
C SER A 56 -9.13 -3.00 -12.19
N THR A 57 -9.04 -4.29 -11.85
CA THR A 57 -7.90 -4.87 -11.14
C THR A 57 -7.29 -6.05 -11.89
N ALA A 58 -5.96 -6.15 -11.86
CA ALA A 58 -5.22 -7.35 -12.28
C ALA A 58 -4.48 -7.94 -11.07
N GLU A 59 -4.72 -9.21 -10.76
CA GLU A 59 -4.27 -9.85 -9.50
C GLU A 59 -3.76 -11.28 -9.74
N ASP A 60 -2.88 -11.77 -8.87
CA ASP A 60 -2.27 -13.12 -8.99
C ASP A 60 -2.19 -13.84 -7.62
N PRO A 61 -3.25 -14.53 -7.18
CA PRO A 61 -4.63 -14.49 -7.67
C PRO A 61 -5.47 -13.42 -6.96
N VAL A 62 -6.74 -13.28 -7.37
CA VAL A 62 -7.75 -12.53 -6.60
C VAL A 62 -8.00 -13.24 -5.26
N GLU A 63 -7.77 -12.52 -4.15
CA GLU A 63 -7.90 -13.09 -2.80
C GLU A 63 -9.36 -13.09 -2.31
N ILE A 64 -10.10 -12.00 -2.56
CA ILE A 64 -11.53 -11.89 -2.28
C ILE A 64 -12.24 -11.15 -3.41
N ASN A 65 -13.51 -11.48 -3.61
CA ASN A 65 -14.37 -10.77 -4.56
C ASN A 65 -14.87 -9.46 -3.94
N LEU A 66 -14.66 -8.35 -4.65
CA LEU A 66 -15.14 -7.01 -4.31
C LEU A 66 -16.28 -6.65 -5.26
N GLU A 67 -17.51 -6.65 -4.73
CA GLU A 67 -18.69 -6.26 -5.50
C GLU A 67 -18.57 -4.84 -6.06
N GLY A 68 -18.95 -4.66 -7.33
CA GLY A 68 -18.81 -3.38 -8.05
C GLY A 68 -17.44 -3.17 -8.72
N ILE A 69 -16.47 -4.06 -8.52
CA ILE A 69 -15.11 -3.95 -9.10
C ILE A 69 -14.85 -5.03 -10.14
N ASN A 70 -14.27 -4.65 -11.28
CA ASN A 70 -13.90 -5.57 -12.35
C ASN A 70 -12.55 -6.24 -12.03
N GLN A 71 -12.56 -7.42 -11.41
CA GLN A 71 -11.34 -8.12 -11.02
C GLN A 71 -10.92 -9.20 -12.01
N VAL A 72 -9.66 -9.14 -12.47
CA VAL A 72 -9.07 -10.10 -13.42
C VAL A 72 -7.93 -10.86 -12.75
N ASN A 73 -8.01 -12.20 -12.81
CA ASN A 73 -6.89 -13.05 -12.44
C ASN A 73 -5.88 -13.11 -13.59
N VAL A 74 -4.61 -12.84 -13.28
CA VAL A 74 -3.48 -13.07 -14.17
C VAL A 74 -3.40 -14.57 -14.49
N ASN A 75 -3.17 -14.88 -15.77
CA ASN A 75 -3.00 -16.24 -16.23
C ASN A 75 -1.88 -16.29 -17.28
N ALA A 76 -0.65 -16.46 -16.78
CA ALA A 76 0.55 -16.52 -17.62
C ALA A 76 0.50 -17.65 -18.67
N LYS A 77 -0.21 -18.75 -18.40
CA LYS A 77 -0.31 -19.90 -19.33
C LYS A 77 -1.00 -19.54 -20.65
N VAL A 78 -1.88 -18.53 -20.63
CA VAL A 78 -2.61 -18.05 -21.81
C VAL A 78 -2.16 -16.66 -22.26
N GLY A 79 -1.06 -16.14 -21.71
CA GLY A 79 -0.51 -14.82 -22.04
C GLY A 79 -1.25 -13.63 -21.39
N LEU A 80 -2.12 -13.88 -20.42
CA LEU A 80 -2.76 -12.82 -19.62
C LEU A 80 -1.82 -12.43 -18.48
N THR A 81 -0.90 -11.50 -18.72
CA THR A 81 0.06 -10.95 -17.77
C THR A 81 -0.44 -9.64 -17.17
N PHE A 82 0.22 -9.10 -16.14
CA PHE A 82 -0.08 -7.76 -15.63
C PHE A 82 -0.02 -6.69 -16.72
N ALA A 83 1.04 -6.70 -17.54
CA ALA A 83 1.18 -5.76 -18.65
C ALA A 83 0.06 -5.90 -19.70
N SER A 84 -0.34 -7.12 -20.06
CA SER A 84 -1.40 -7.31 -21.07
C SER A 84 -2.79 -6.96 -20.53
N ALA A 85 -3.09 -7.28 -19.26
CA ALA A 85 -4.31 -6.86 -18.58
C ALA A 85 -4.38 -5.33 -18.46
N LEU A 86 -3.30 -4.68 -18.03
CA LEU A 86 -3.22 -3.23 -17.92
C LEU A 86 -3.45 -2.52 -19.27
N LYS A 87 -2.85 -3.02 -20.36
CA LYS A 87 -3.12 -2.52 -21.71
C LYS A 87 -4.58 -2.69 -22.10
N ALA A 88 -5.25 -3.74 -21.65
CA ALA A 88 -6.66 -3.96 -21.91
C ALA A 88 -7.54 -2.98 -21.13
N PHE A 89 -7.25 -2.76 -19.85
CA PHE A 89 -7.97 -1.79 -19.02
C PHE A 89 -7.98 -0.40 -19.63
N LEU A 90 -6.86 0.07 -20.19
CA LEU A 90 -6.80 1.38 -20.88
C LEU A 90 -7.74 1.53 -22.10
N ARG A 91 -8.41 0.45 -22.54
CA ARG A 91 -9.45 0.47 -23.58
C ARG A 91 -10.86 0.22 -23.04
N GLN A 92 -11.00 0.10 -21.72
CA GLN A 92 -12.27 -0.12 -21.03
C GLN A 92 -12.79 1.13 -20.31
N ASP A 93 -12.24 2.31 -20.62
CA ASP A 93 -12.60 3.58 -19.98
C ASP A 93 -12.53 3.51 -18.44
N PRO A 94 -11.38 3.14 -17.84
CA PRO A 94 -11.25 3.03 -16.39
C PRO A 94 -10.92 4.39 -15.76
N GLU A 95 -11.49 4.70 -14.61
CA GLU A 95 -11.00 5.81 -13.78
C GLU A 95 -9.90 5.34 -12.83
N ILE A 96 -10.03 4.11 -12.30
CA ILE A 96 -9.10 3.53 -11.34
C ILE A 96 -8.60 2.18 -11.82
N ILE A 97 -7.29 2.01 -11.74
CA ILE A 97 -6.61 0.77 -12.08
C ILE A 97 -5.84 0.26 -10.86
N MET A 98 -6.02 -1.01 -10.51
CA MET A 98 -5.20 -1.67 -9.50
C MET A 98 -4.37 -2.80 -10.12
N LEU A 99 -3.07 -2.78 -9.82
CA LEU A 99 -2.16 -3.86 -10.16
C LEU A 99 -1.73 -4.53 -8.86
N GLY A 100 -1.93 -5.85 -8.76
CA GLY A 100 -1.52 -6.63 -7.60
C GLY A 100 -0.06 -6.35 -7.23
N GLU A 101 0.80 -6.20 -8.25
CA GLU A 101 2.18 -5.76 -8.09
C GLU A 101 2.82 -5.27 -9.38
N ILE A 102 3.92 -4.52 -9.24
CA ILE A 102 4.83 -4.15 -10.34
C ILE A 102 6.15 -4.93 -10.16
N ARG A 103 6.37 -5.93 -11.02
CA ARG A 103 7.57 -6.79 -10.99
C ARG A 103 8.61 -6.44 -12.05
N ASP A 104 8.18 -5.89 -13.18
CA ASP A 104 9.00 -5.66 -14.37
C ASP A 104 8.86 -4.23 -14.92
N LEU A 105 9.79 -3.88 -15.82
CA LEU A 105 9.84 -2.56 -16.46
C LEU A 105 8.62 -2.31 -17.34
N GLU A 106 8.15 -3.30 -18.10
CA GLU A 106 7.03 -3.13 -19.02
C GLU A 106 5.76 -2.71 -18.25
N THR A 107 5.42 -3.44 -17.19
CA THR A 107 4.28 -3.12 -16.33
C THR A 107 4.46 -1.75 -15.68
N ALA A 108 5.66 -1.44 -15.18
CA ALA A 108 5.96 -0.15 -14.58
C ALA A 108 5.79 1.03 -15.56
N GLU A 109 6.27 0.90 -16.80
CA GLU A 109 6.15 1.96 -17.81
C GLU A 109 4.71 2.26 -18.17
N ILE A 110 3.89 1.22 -18.35
CA ILE A 110 2.48 1.40 -18.69
C ILE A 110 1.72 1.99 -17.50
N ALA A 111 2.01 1.54 -16.28
CA ALA A 111 1.37 2.06 -15.06
C ALA A 111 1.68 3.53 -14.84
N VAL A 112 2.94 3.93 -15.03
CA VAL A 112 3.38 5.33 -14.95
C VAL A 112 2.71 6.18 -16.03
N LYS A 113 2.62 5.69 -17.27
CA LYS A 113 1.92 6.40 -18.34
C LYS A 113 0.43 6.56 -18.03
N ALA A 114 -0.24 5.50 -17.58
CA ALA A 114 -1.65 5.55 -17.18
C ALA A 114 -1.90 6.62 -16.11
N ALA A 115 -1.03 6.64 -15.08
CA ALA A 115 -1.08 7.61 -14.01
C ALA A 115 -0.87 9.08 -14.47
N GLN A 116 -0.08 9.29 -15.53
CA GLN A 116 0.13 10.61 -16.13
C GLN A 116 -1.00 11.02 -17.09
N THR A 117 -1.79 10.06 -17.58
CA THR A 117 -2.87 10.28 -18.57
C THR A 117 -4.25 10.18 -17.96
N GLY A 118 -4.44 10.64 -16.73
CA GLY A 118 -5.78 10.79 -16.13
C GLY A 118 -6.26 9.67 -15.23
N HIS A 119 -5.46 8.63 -14.97
CA HIS A 119 -5.90 7.48 -14.19
C HIS A 119 -5.33 7.49 -12.77
N MET A 120 -6.11 7.04 -11.81
CA MET A 120 -5.62 6.70 -10.48
C MET A 120 -5.11 5.24 -10.49
N VAL A 121 -3.83 5.04 -10.20
CA VAL A 121 -3.18 3.73 -10.24
C VAL A 121 -2.75 3.30 -8.84
N LEU A 122 -3.32 2.22 -8.34
CA LEU A 122 -2.92 1.60 -7.08
C LEU A 122 -2.07 0.36 -7.37
N SER A 123 -0.94 0.21 -6.69
CA SER A 123 -0.12 -0.99 -6.89
C SER A 123 0.72 -1.34 -5.66
N THR A 124 1.27 -2.56 -5.64
CA THR A 124 2.31 -2.94 -4.70
C THR A 124 3.71 -3.06 -5.31
N LEU A 125 4.72 -2.86 -4.46
CA LEU A 125 6.12 -3.23 -4.73
C LEU A 125 6.74 -3.90 -3.50
N HIS A 126 7.71 -4.78 -3.73
CA HIS A 126 8.49 -5.41 -2.67
C HIS A 126 9.77 -4.61 -2.37
N THR A 127 9.63 -3.55 -1.56
CA THR A 127 10.78 -2.77 -1.05
C THR A 127 10.70 -2.64 0.47
N ASN A 128 11.82 -2.32 1.12
CA ASN A 128 11.87 -2.30 2.57
C ASN A 128 11.45 -0.96 3.17
N SER A 129 11.55 0.13 2.41
CA SER A 129 11.18 1.48 2.83
C SER A 129 10.54 2.28 1.68
N ALA A 130 9.84 3.37 2.02
CA ALA A 130 9.18 4.22 1.03
C ALA A 130 10.18 4.91 0.07
N PRO A 131 11.32 5.47 0.53
CA PRO A 131 12.31 6.06 -0.38
C PRO A 131 12.95 5.04 -1.32
N GLU A 132 13.18 3.81 -0.84
CA GLU A 132 13.73 2.73 -1.66
C GLU A 132 12.81 2.36 -2.82
N THR A 133 11.49 2.52 -2.68
CA THR A 133 10.53 2.33 -3.77
C THR A 133 10.83 3.21 -4.99
N LEU A 134 11.16 4.48 -4.76
CA LEU A 134 11.51 5.41 -5.84
C LEU A 134 12.83 4.99 -6.52
N THR A 135 13.80 4.55 -5.71
CA THR A 135 15.07 4.01 -6.21
C THR A 135 14.85 2.73 -7.02
N ARG A 136 13.93 1.86 -6.58
CA ARG A 136 13.57 0.62 -7.29
C ARG A 136 12.97 0.91 -8.65
N LEU A 137 12.02 1.84 -8.75
CA LEU A 137 11.44 2.28 -10.02
C LEU A 137 12.50 2.82 -10.98
N ARG A 138 13.40 3.66 -10.48
CA ARG A 138 14.53 4.18 -11.28
C ARG A 138 15.44 3.05 -11.76
N ASN A 139 15.79 2.12 -10.88
CA ASN A 139 16.66 0.98 -11.20
C ASN A 139 16.00 -0.02 -12.17
N MET A 140 14.67 -0.09 -12.22
CA MET A 140 13.94 -0.85 -13.24
C MET A 140 14.07 -0.22 -14.63
N GLY A 141 14.34 1.09 -14.71
CA GLY A 141 14.48 1.83 -15.97
C GLY A 141 13.52 3.01 -16.11
N ILE A 142 12.68 3.30 -15.12
CA ILE A 142 11.73 4.42 -15.21
C ILE A 142 12.50 5.75 -15.05
N PRO A 143 12.37 6.70 -16.01
CA PRO A 143 13.00 8.00 -15.90
C PRO A 143 12.55 8.77 -14.65
N SER A 144 13.49 9.41 -13.95
CA SER A 144 13.21 10.14 -12.70
C SER A 144 12.10 11.18 -12.83
N PHE A 145 12.03 11.87 -13.97
CA PHE A 145 10.97 12.85 -14.24
C PHE A 145 9.58 12.20 -14.25
N ASN A 146 9.46 11.00 -14.82
CA ASN A 146 8.18 10.30 -14.86
C ASN A 146 7.76 9.85 -13.46
N ILE A 147 8.69 9.35 -12.65
CA ILE A 147 8.44 9.00 -11.25
C ILE A 147 7.96 10.23 -10.46
N ALA A 148 8.67 11.35 -10.60
CA ALA A 148 8.38 12.58 -9.86
C ALA A 148 7.03 13.21 -10.22
N THR A 149 6.53 12.95 -11.43
CA THR A 149 5.26 13.50 -11.92
C THR A 149 4.09 12.53 -11.80
N SER A 150 4.34 11.25 -11.54
CA SER A 150 3.29 10.23 -11.46
C SER A 150 3.00 9.74 -10.03
N VAL A 151 3.97 9.74 -9.11
CA VAL A 151 3.79 9.12 -7.78
C VAL A 151 3.25 10.14 -6.76
N ASN A 152 2.04 9.88 -6.25
CA ASN A 152 1.37 10.71 -5.25
C ASN A 152 1.77 10.34 -3.82
N LEU A 153 1.82 9.04 -3.52
CA LEU A 153 2.09 8.54 -2.17
C LEU A 153 2.78 7.17 -2.25
N VAL A 154 3.78 6.97 -1.38
CA VAL A 154 4.40 5.68 -1.14
C VAL A 154 4.25 5.33 0.34
N ILE A 155 3.69 4.15 0.63
CA ILE A 155 3.50 3.62 1.97
C ILE A 155 4.41 2.42 2.14
N ALA A 156 5.30 2.43 3.13
CA ALA A 156 6.02 1.24 3.56
C ALA A 156 5.35 0.64 4.79
N GLN A 157 4.83 -0.58 4.65
CA GLN A 157 3.99 -1.22 5.66
C GLN A 157 4.66 -2.45 6.27
N ARG A 158 4.41 -2.67 7.56
CA ARG A 158 4.69 -3.89 8.32
C ARG A 158 3.53 -4.14 9.29
N LEU A 159 3.34 -5.40 9.70
CA LEU A 159 2.37 -5.77 10.73
C LEU A 159 3.08 -6.10 12.03
N GLY A 160 2.77 -5.34 13.08
CA GLY A 160 3.14 -5.65 14.45
C GLY A 160 2.08 -6.53 15.09
N ARG A 161 2.52 -7.56 15.84
CA ARG A 161 1.59 -8.35 16.67
C ARG A 161 1.08 -7.48 17.81
N ARG A 162 -0.23 -7.52 18.07
CA ARG A 162 -0.83 -6.88 19.25
C ARG A 162 -0.66 -7.79 20.46
N LEU A 163 -0.28 -7.23 21.60
CA LEU A 163 -0.25 -7.97 22.86
C LEU A 163 -1.66 -8.39 23.27
N CYS A 164 -1.80 -9.60 23.80
CA CYS A 164 -3.07 -10.07 24.35
C CYS A 164 -3.51 -9.15 25.50
N SER A 165 -4.74 -8.63 25.41
CA SER A 165 -5.30 -7.73 26.42
C SER A 165 -5.51 -8.41 27.78
N ALA A 166 -5.66 -9.74 27.80
CA ALA A 166 -5.90 -10.50 29.02
C ALA A 166 -4.62 -10.79 29.82
N CYS A 167 -3.47 -10.98 29.15
CA CYS A 167 -2.26 -11.47 29.82
C CYS A 167 -1.08 -10.49 29.82
N LYS A 168 -1.06 -9.45 28.99
CA LYS A 168 0.07 -8.50 28.95
C LYS A 168 0.37 -7.93 30.35
N LYS A 169 1.65 -7.79 30.69
CA LYS A 169 2.07 -7.20 31.99
C LYS A 169 2.91 -5.95 31.77
N PRO A 170 2.82 -4.94 32.65
CA PRO A 170 3.72 -3.80 32.63
C PRO A 170 5.18 -4.26 32.76
N VAL A 171 6.07 -3.62 32.01
CA VAL A 171 7.51 -3.88 32.05
C VAL A 171 8.26 -2.55 32.08
N GLU A 172 9.37 -2.50 32.83
CA GLU A 172 10.28 -1.37 32.84
C GLU A 172 11.57 -1.74 32.10
N TYR A 173 12.00 -0.88 31.19
CA TYR A 173 13.30 -0.98 30.53
C TYR A 173 14.20 0.18 30.97
N PRO A 174 15.53 -0.03 31.06
CA PRO A 174 16.45 1.06 31.36
C PRO A 174 16.31 2.22 30.37
N LYS A 175 16.27 3.46 30.87
CA LYS A 175 16.20 4.68 30.04
C LYS A 175 17.25 4.69 28.91
N PRO A 176 18.53 4.30 29.12
CA PRO A 176 19.52 4.25 28.03
C PRO A 176 19.08 3.38 26.85
N THR A 177 18.49 2.21 27.11
CA THR A 177 17.99 1.30 26.07
C THR A 177 16.85 1.93 25.29
N LEU A 178 15.92 2.62 25.96
CA LEU A 178 14.82 3.31 25.30
C LEU A 178 15.31 4.49 24.44
N VAL A 179 16.33 5.21 24.90
CA VAL A 179 16.97 6.28 24.11
C VAL A 179 17.65 5.70 22.87
N GLU A 180 18.36 4.58 22.96
CA GLU A 180 18.94 3.88 21.80
C GLU A 180 17.87 3.44 20.78
N MET A 181 16.66 3.12 21.25
CA MET A 181 15.50 2.80 20.39
C MET A 181 14.81 4.04 19.81
N GLY A 182 15.24 5.25 20.17
CA GLY A 182 14.76 6.51 19.61
C GLY A 182 13.72 7.25 20.45
N PHE A 183 13.46 6.84 21.70
CA PHE A 183 12.58 7.61 22.60
C PHE A 183 13.22 8.96 22.97
N THR A 184 12.43 10.03 22.92
CA THR A 184 12.88 11.40 23.21
C THR A 184 12.55 11.84 24.63
N GLU A 185 13.20 12.90 25.13
CA GLU A 185 12.84 13.52 26.42
C GLU A 185 11.37 13.99 26.46
N ALA A 186 10.81 14.38 25.32
CA ALA A 186 9.40 14.74 25.22
C ALA A 186 8.46 13.53 25.42
N ASP A 187 8.87 12.33 24.97
CA ASP A 187 8.09 11.11 25.18
C ASP A 187 8.10 10.70 26.66
N PHE A 188 9.25 10.80 27.33
CA PHE A 188 9.34 10.57 28.78
C PHE A 188 8.51 11.58 29.58
N ALA A 189 8.50 12.86 29.17
CA ALA A 189 7.72 13.91 29.84
C ALA A 189 6.20 13.71 29.72
N LYS A 190 5.73 13.15 28.59
CA LYS A 190 4.32 12.76 28.43
C LYS A 190 3.92 11.59 29.34
N GLY A 191 4.89 10.73 29.67
CA GLY A 191 4.67 9.50 30.42
C GLY A 191 4.05 8.39 29.57
N PHE A 192 4.54 7.16 29.74
CA PHE A 192 4.00 5.98 29.08
C PHE A 192 4.25 4.73 29.92
N THR A 193 3.49 3.68 29.64
CA THR A 193 3.67 2.36 30.25
C THR A 193 3.94 1.35 29.15
N LEU A 194 5.06 0.65 29.24
CA LEU A 194 5.40 -0.45 28.33
C LEU A 194 4.84 -1.75 28.87
N TYR A 195 4.54 -2.68 27.96
CA TYR A 195 3.99 -3.99 28.30
C TYR A 195 4.74 -5.09 27.57
N GLU A 196 4.83 -6.27 28.19
CA GLU A 196 5.42 -7.47 27.61
C GLU A 196 4.41 -8.64 27.54
N PRO A 197 4.59 -9.59 26.61
CA PRO A 197 3.76 -10.80 26.55
C PRO A 197 4.18 -11.82 27.61
N VAL A 198 3.22 -12.38 28.35
CA VAL A 198 3.49 -13.49 29.30
C VAL A 198 2.84 -14.82 28.92
N GLY A 199 1.91 -14.82 27.96
CA GLY A 199 1.18 -16.01 27.51
C GLY A 199 -0.07 -16.31 28.34
N CYS A 200 -1.10 -16.84 27.66
CA CYS A 200 -2.30 -17.41 28.25
C CYS A 200 -2.88 -18.48 27.29
N ASP A 201 -3.76 -19.32 27.80
CA ASP A 201 -4.51 -20.33 27.03
C ASP A 201 -5.60 -19.70 26.15
#